data_AF-A0A6A6MKE2-F1
#
_entry.id   AF-A0A6A6MKE2-F1
#
_cell.length_a   1.000
_cell.length_b   1.000
_cell.length_c   1.000
_cell.angle_alpha   90.00
_cell.angle_beta   90.00
_cell.angle_gamma   90.00
#
_symmetry.space_group_name_H-M   'P 1'
#
loop_
_entity.id
_entity.type
_entity.pdbx_description
1 polymer ?
#
loop_
_entity_poly.entity_id
_entity_poly.type
_entity_poly.pdbx_seq_one_letter_code
_entity_poly.pdbx_strand_id
1 'polypeptide(L)'
;MDSLFRSIKLKAVIDKEKNRVILAESEEDFIDVLLSFLTMPMGTIIRLTPSQLPSIGCMNNLYASVENLDVRRFRTQACKEMLLHPLNGAATHCSYLKLKIDNTTENLEYLYCGDSECVASKHKLFSHYSSSFCGCGKPMKYSLNQLSNAESNNIVVCDPRDEGVFVRGLTRLIISDELQLMPPSATASFSLLAKHGVMDAKTMEERTFDVQVNEVLNLLKSTLVSKTPLTETLLKQQQMPEPRKEDLGVEWFIKQKIGEHATEGDRKICVRLVLSKSKKMVCYAEAAEDFVDLLFSFLTIPLGFIVKEMRGYPSKGCITHLYDSVEELDTEKYFKSNDHKETLLSPKMASRFGYKNQLIGVEEVNQHYYLSGDYPCIFTHKPTNRKFSTLNMNDPKAPLYKEQAISNGGFVLDLKRLQ
;
A
#
# COMPACT_ATOMS: atom_id res chain seq x y z
N MET A 1 -1.28 -4.00 -27.86
CA MET A 1 -2.61 -3.88 -28.49
C MET A 1 -3.58 -3.51 -27.40
N ASP A 2 -4.12 -2.30 -27.53
CA ASP A 2 -5.18 -1.65 -26.76
C ASP A 2 -5.11 -1.75 -25.23
N SER A 3 -4.24 -0.93 -24.62
CA SER A 3 -4.64 -0.29 -23.36
C SER A 3 -5.80 0.65 -23.70
N LEU A 4 -7.02 0.11 -23.81
CA LEU A 4 -8.23 0.92 -23.72
C LEU A 4 -8.01 1.84 -22.52
N PHE A 5 -7.94 3.15 -22.73
CA PHE A 5 -7.82 4.11 -21.64
C PHE A 5 -9.01 3.87 -20.71
N ARG A 6 -8.81 3.08 -19.66
CA ARG A 6 -9.83 2.85 -18.67
C ARG A 6 -9.96 4.17 -17.92
N SER A 7 -11.18 4.63 -17.81
CA SER A 7 -11.52 5.84 -17.11
C SER A 7 -12.79 5.61 -16.31
N ILE A 8 -12.97 6.40 -15.26
CA ILE A 8 -14.16 6.38 -14.42
C ILE A 8 -14.82 7.74 -14.52
N LYS A 9 -16.12 7.75 -14.84
CA LYS A 9 -16.91 8.97 -14.83
C LYS A 9 -17.26 9.32 -13.39
N LEU A 10 -16.82 10.49 -12.95
CA LEU A 10 -17.12 11.03 -11.62
C LEU A 10 -17.99 12.26 -11.76
N LYS A 11 -19.19 12.23 -11.17
CA LYS A 11 -20.05 13.41 -11.09
C LYS A 11 -19.72 14.19 -9.83
N ALA A 12 -19.47 15.49 -9.98
CA ALA A 12 -19.20 16.38 -8.88
C ALA A 12 -20.02 17.66 -8.98
N VAL A 13 -20.45 18.14 -7.81
CA VAL A 13 -21.13 19.42 -7.65
C VAL A 13 -20.10 20.44 -7.19
N ILE A 14 -20.01 21.55 -7.90
CA ILE A 14 -18.97 22.57 -7.75
C ILE A 14 -19.61 23.90 -7.35
N ASP A 15 -18.99 24.58 -6.39
CA ASP A 15 -19.20 26.00 -6.14
C ASP A 15 -18.38 26.80 -7.16
N LYS A 16 -19.06 27.44 -8.11
CA LYS A 16 -18.42 28.23 -9.18
C LYS A 16 -17.71 29.46 -8.67
N GLU A 17 -18.22 30.09 -7.61
CA GLU A 17 -17.64 31.32 -7.07
C GLU A 17 -16.34 31.02 -6.35
N LYS A 18 -16.29 29.92 -5.61
CA LYS A 18 -15.10 29.49 -4.87
C LYS A 18 -14.17 28.56 -5.66
N ASN A 19 -14.59 28.14 -6.86
CA ASN A 19 -13.94 27.11 -7.69
C ASN A 19 -13.54 25.88 -6.86
N ARG A 20 -14.52 25.32 -6.15
CA ARG A 20 -14.31 24.24 -5.17
C ARG A 20 -15.35 23.13 -5.35
N VAL A 21 -14.92 21.89 -5.26
CA VAL A 21 -15.82 20.73 -5.18
C VAL A 21 -16.54 20.78 -3.82
N ILE A 22 -17.87 20.69 -3.86
CA ILE A 22 -18.69 20.57 -2.65
C ILE A 22 -18.82 19.10 -2.27
N LEU A 23 -19.22 18.29 -3.25
CA LEU A 23 -19.38 16.85 -3.13
C LEU A 23 -19.22 16.19 -4.50
N ALA A 24 -18.88 14.91 -4.48
CA ALA A 24 -19.00 14.03 -5.63
C ALA A 24 -19.93 12.85 -5.28
N GLU A 25 -20.66 12.34 -6.25
CA GLU A 25 -21.41 11.09 -6.11
C GLU A 25 -20.78 10.05 -7.01
N SER A 26 -20.54 8.86 -6.46
CA SER A 26 -19.92 7.78 -7.22
C SER A 26 -20.43 6.41 -6.85
N GLU A 27 -20.24 5.50 -7.81
CA GLU A 27 -20.54 4.08 -7.71
C GLU A 27 -19.29 3.30 -7.27
N GLU A 28 -19.42 1.98 -7.13
CA GLU A 28 -18.41 1.08 -6.57
C GLU A 28 -17.02 1.24 -7.19
N ASP A 29 -16.94 1.46 -8.52
CA ASP A 29 -15.68 1.53 -9.25
C ASP A 29 -14.71 2.58 -8.70
N PHE A 30 -15.20 3.81 -8.45
CA PHE A 30 -14.35 4.88 -7.93
C PHE A 30 -14.13 4.73 -6.43
N ILE A 31 -15.15 4.25 -5.71
CA ILE A 31 -15.08 4.01 -4.26
C ILE A 31 -13.99 2.97 -3.98
N ASP A 32 -13.97 1.87 -4.70
CA ASP A 32 -12.95 0.82 -4.55
C ASP A 32 -11.54 1.33 -4.87
N VAL A 33 -11.41 2.21 -5.87
CA VAL A 33 -10.12 2.87 -6.18
C VAL A 33 -9.67 3.75 -5.01
N LEU A 34 -10.55 4.57 -4.43
CA LEU A 34 -10.22 5.39 -3.25
C LEU A 34 -9.84 4.51 -2.06
N LEU A 35 -10.64 3.49 -1.75
CA LEU A 35 -10.40 2.59 -0.64
C LEU A 35 -9.10 1.81 -0.80
N SER A 36 -8.71 1.48 -2.05
CA SER A 36 -7.45 0.79 -2.34
C SER A 36 -6.21 1.54 -1.82
N PHE A 37 -6.28 2.87 -1.67
CA PHE A 37 -5.18 3.69 -1.13
C PHE A 37 -4.74 3.21 0.26
N LEU A 38 -5.69 2.76 1.09
CA LEU A 38 -5.41 2.25 2.43
C LEU A 38 -4.59 0.95 2.39
N THR A 39 -4.68 0.16 1.32
CA THR A 39 -3.92 -1.09 1.19
C THR A 39 -2.50 -0.89 0.66
N MET A 40 -2.18 0.29 0.14
CA MET A 40 -0.91 0.54 -0.56
C MET A 40 0.26 0.67 0.43
N PRO A 41 1.37 -0.05 0.22
CA PRO A 41 2.61 0.20 0.94
C PRO A 41 3.12 1.62 0.72
N MET A 42 3.71 2.22 1.75
CA MET A 42 4.21 3.61 1.67
C MET A 42 5.26 3.80 0.56
N GLY A 43 6.14 2.82 0.33
CA GLY A 43 7.11 2.84 -0.76
C GLY A 43 6.46 2.86 -2.15
N THR A 44 5.33 2.16 -2.32
CA THR A 44 4.54 2.19 -3.57
C THR A 44 3.93 3.56 -3.79
N ILE A 45 3.38 4.20 -2.75
CA ILE A 45 2.81 5.55 -2.86
C ILE A 45 3.90 6.57 -3.28
N ILE A 46 5.08 6.51 -2.68
CA ILE A 46 6.18 7.42 -3.00
C ILE A 46 6.65 7.21 -4.44
N ARG A 47 6.80 5.95 -4.86
CA ARG A 47 7.21 5.58 -6.22
C ARG A 47 6.24 6.07 -7.29
N LEU A 48 4.93 5.95 -7.03
CA LEU A 48 3.90 6.24 -8.01
C LEU A 48 3.52 7.72 -8.09
N THR A 49 3.87 8.53 -7.09
CA THR A 49 3.45 9.93 -7.03
C THR A 49 4.52 10.88 -7.57
N PRO A 50 4.18 11.84 -8.45
CA PRO A 50 5.16 12.75 -9.05
C PRO A 50 5.96 13.56 -8.02
N SER A 51 7.26 13.74 -8.26
CA SER A 51 8.17 14.52 -7.41
C SER A 51 7.83 16.01 -7.32
N GLN A 52 7.03 16.53 -8.25
CA GLN A 52 6.63 17.94 -8.35
C GLN A 52 5.57 18.36 -7.32
N LEU A 53 4.93 17.41 -6.63
CA LEU A 53 3.91 17.66 -5.60
C LEU A 53 4.54 17.66 -4.19
N PRO A 54 3.91 18.27 -3.16
CA PRO A 54 4.47 18.39 -1.81
C PRO A 54 4.92 17.05 -1.21
N SER A 55 6.09 17.03 -0.56
CA SER A 55 6.66 15.80 0.01
C SER A 55 5.81 15.24 1.15
N ILE A 56 5.74 13.90 1.24
CA ILE A 56 5.09 13.17 2.33
C ILE A 56 6.11 13.08 3.48
N GLY A 57 6.25 14.17 4.23
CA GLY A 57 7.20 14.27 5.34
C GLY A 57 8.63 13.93 4.90
N CYS A 58 9.29 13.03 5.64
CA CYS A 58 10.67 12.58 5.35
C CYS A 58 10.72 11.31 4.49
N MET A 59 9.57 10.73 4.13
CA MET A 59 9.53 9.41 3.51
C MET A 59 10.12 9.41 2.10
N ASN A 60 10.00 10.51 1.35
CA ASN A 60 10.71 10.68 0.08
C ASN A 60 12.23 10.54 0.23
N ASN A 61 12.81 11.11 1.30
CA ASN A 61 14.25 11.01 1.56
C ASN A 61 14.66 9.59 1.92
N LEU A 62 13.81 8.87 2.67
CA LEU A 62 14.04 7.47 3.02
C LEU A 62 14.01 6.58 1.78
N TYR A 63 13.03 6.75 0.91
CA TYR A 63 12.94 6.03 -0.37
C TYR A 63 14.16 6.34 -1.26
N ALA A 64 14.50 7.62 -1.42
CA ALA A 64 15.69 8.05 -2.17
C ALA A 64 16.99 7.49 -1.57
N SER A 65 17.06 7.28 -0.25
CA SER A 65 18.21 6.63 0.38
C SER A 65 18.35 5.18 -0.10
N VAL A 66 17.25 4.44 -0.20
CA VAL A 66 17.26 3.07 -0.75
C VAL A 66 17.70 3.08 -2.21
N GLU A 67 17.17 4.00 -3.03
CA GLU A 67 17.55 4.13 -4.45
C GLU A 67 19.06 4.33 -4.62
N ASN A 68 19.63 5.26 -3.84
CA ASN A 68 21.01 5.69 -3.97
C ASN A 68 22.04 4.75 -3.30
N LEU A 69 21.65 3.95 -2.30
CA LEU A 69 22.56 3.03 -1.64
C LEU A 69 23.01 1.91 -2.60
N ASP A 70 24.31 1.60 -2.58
CA ASP A 70 24.86 0.47 -3.33
C ASP A 70 24.21 -0.86 -2.88
N VAL A 71 23.88 -1.74 -3.83
CA VAL A 71 23.25 -3.04 -3.52
C VAL A 71 24.09 -3.87 -2.54
N ARG A 72 25.41 -3.69 -2.51
CA ARG A 72 26.32 -4.34 -1.55
C ARG A 72 26.07 -3.95 -0.09
N ARG A 73 25.18 -2.99 0.18
CA ARG A 73 24.70 -2.65 1.52
C ARG A 73 23.49 -3.50 1.94
N PHE A 74 22.81 -4.13 0.99
CA PHE A 74 21.64 -4.98 1.23
C PHE A 74 22.04 -6.44 1.30
N ARG A 75 21.27 -7.25 2.04
CA ARG A 75 21.55 -8.69 2.22
C ARG A 75 21.50 -9.46 0.91
N THR A 76 20.55 -9.08 0.08
CA THR A 76 20.35 -9.61 -1.26
C THR A 76 19.95 -8.45 -2.17
N GLN A 77 20.13 -8.64 -3.48
CA GLN A 77 19.57 -7.73 -4.48
C GLN A 77 18.04 -7.62 -4.32
N ALA A 78 17.37 -8.74 -4.03
CA ALA A 78 15.93 -8.79 -3.76
C ALA A 78 15.52 -7.87 -2.59
N CYS A 79 16.30 -7.75 -1.51
CA CYS A 79 15.99 -6.82 -0.42
C CYS A 79 15.86 -5.37 -0.89
N LYS A 80 16.74 -4.91 -1.79
CA LYS A 80 16.66 -3.56 -2.35
C LYS A 80 15.40 -3.41 -3.22
N GLU A 81 15.13 -4.41 -4.06
CA GLU A 81 13.95 -4.43 -4.93
C GLU A 81 12.64 -4.45 -4.13
N MET A 82 12.58 -5.20 -3.02
CA MET A 82 11.43 -5.23 -2.10
C MET A 82 11.10 -3.86 -1.51
N LEU A 83 12.11 -3.04 -1.22
CA LEU A 83 11.92 -1.71 -0.63
C LEU A 83 11.54 -0.66 -1.68
N LEU A 84 12.03 -0.80 -2.91
CA LEU A 84 11.70 0.09 -4.03
C LEU A 84 10.35 -0.25 -4.68
N HIS A 85 10.01 -1.54 -4.73
CA HIS A 85 8.78 -2.08 -5.31
C HIS A 85 8.07 -3.02 -4.33
N PRO A 86 7.61 -2.49 -3.17
CA PRO A 86 6.93 -3.32 -2.19
C PRO A 86 5.62 -3.88 -2.75
N LEU A 87 5.38 -5.17 -2.49
CA LEU A 87 4.13 -5.81 -2.88
C LEU A 87 2.99 -5.43 -1.94
N ASN A 88 1.81 -5.22 -2.52
CA ASN A 88 0.59 -4.99 -1.77
C ASN A 88 0.03 -6.34 -1.26
N GLY A 89 -0.22 -6.44 0.05
CA GLY A 89 -0.84 -7.64 0.64
C GLY A 89 -2.26 -7.92 0.10
N ALA A 90 -2.98 -6.88 -0.32
CA ALA A 90 -4.29 -6.95 -0.96
C ALA A 90 -4.21 -6.97 -2.51
N ALA A 91 -3.05 -7.32 -3.09
CA ALA A 91 -2.83 -7.32 -4.54
C ALA A 91 -3.90 -8.10 -5.33
N THR A 92 -4.36 -9.24 -4.82
CA THR A 92 -5.41 -10.04 -5.47
C THR A 92 -6.70 -9.24 -5.61
N HIS A 93 -7.16 -8.56 -4.55
CA HIS A 93 -8.34 -7.69 -4.62
C HIS A 93 -8.08 -6.52 -5.59
N CYS A 94 -6.94 -5.84 -5.44
CA CYS A 94 -6.61 -4.68 -6.27
C CYS A 94 -6.47 -5.01 -7.77
N SER A 95 -6.21 -6.27 -8.14
CA SER A 95 -6.16 -6.71 -9.53
C SER A 95 -7.51 -6.61 -10.27
N TYR A 96 -8.62 -6.53 -9.53
CA TYR A 96 -9.97 -6.37 -10.06
C TYR A 96 -10.44 -4.91 -10.14
N LEU A 97 -9.62 -3.94 -9.68
CA LEU A 97 -9.97 -2.53 -9.80
C LEU A 97 -10.14 -2.13 -11.26
N LYS A 98 -11.17 -1.33 -11.54
CA LYS A 98 -11.41 -0.78 -12.88
C LYS A 98 -10.22 0.08 -13.34
N LEU A 99 -9.66 0.88 -12.44
CA LEU A 99 -8.41 1.61 -12.63
C LEU A 99 -7.31 1.00 -11.77
N LYS A 100 -6.33 0.38 -12.43
CA LYS A 100 -5.12 -0.10 -11.77
C LYS A 100 -4.09 1.02 -11.73
N ILE A 101 -3.63 1.36 -10.53
CA ILE A 101 -2.64 2.41 -10.28
C ILE A 101 -1.22 1.86 -10.07
N ASP A 102 -1.09 0.59 -9.70
CA ASP A 102 0.19 -0.10 -9.53
C ASP A 102 0.23 -1.38 -10.37
N ASN A 103 1.18 -1.45 -11.29
CA ASN A 103 1.36 -2.60 -12.18
C ASN A 103 2.47 -3.55 -11.70
N THR A 104 2.97 -3.38 -10.47
CA THR A 104 4.05 -4.22 -9.91
C THR A 104 3.69 -5.70 -9.97
N THR A 105 2.42 -6.05 -9.80
CA THR A 105 1.95 -7.43 -9.77
C THR A 105 1.70 -8.05 -11.16
N GLU A 106 1.51 -7.23 -12.18
CA GLU A 106 1.25 -7.71 -13.55
C GLU A 106 2.51 -8.30 -14.20
N ASN A 107 3.69 -7.86 -13.77
CA ASN A 107 4.99 -8.35 -14.22
C ASN A 107 5.67 -9.28 -13.21
N LEU A 108 4.93 -9.81 -12.22
CA LEU A 108 5.49 -10.74 -11.25
C LEU A 108 5.85 -12.05 -11.94
N GLU A 109 7.15 -12.35 -11.98
CA GLU A 109 7.63 -13.66 -12.38
C GLU A 109 7.50 -14.65 -11.21
N TYR A 110 7.29 -15.92 -11.55
CA TYR A 110 7.26 -17.01 -10.57
C TYR A 110 8.38 -17.99 -10.89
N LEU A 111 9.53 -17.76 -10.29
CA LEU A 111 10.76 -18.47 -10.63
C LEU A 111 10.96 -19.67 -9.71
N TYR A 112 11.44 -20.79 -10.22
CA TYR A 112 11.79 -21.97 -9.44
C TYR A 112 13.15 -22.56 -9.82
N CYS A 113 13.64 -23.46 -8.97
CA CYS A 113 14.87 -24.21 -9.23
C CYS A 113 14.59 -25.40 -10.15
N GLY A 114 15.24 -25.47 -11.31
CA GLY A 114 15.08 -26.60 -12.25
C GLY A 114 15.88 -27.85 -11.88
N ASP A 115 16.51 -27.87 -10.71
CA ASP A 115 17.20 -29.06 -10.21
C ASP A 115 16.19 -30.14 -9.80
N SER A 116 16.36 -31.35 -10.33
CA SER A 116 15.43 -32.45 -10.13
C SER A 116 15.30 -32.88 -8.67
N GLU A 117 16.35 -32.79 -7.85
CA GLU A 117 16.30 -33.11 -6.43
C GLU A 117 15.53 -32.05 -5.65
N CYS A 118 15.66 -30.77 -6.04
CA CYS A 118 14.91 -29.67 -5.44
C CYS A 118 13.41 -29.76 -5.75
N VAL A 119 13.06 -30.16 -6.97
CA VAL A 119 11.66 -30.38 -7.37
C VAL A 119 11.08 -31.63 -6.68
N ALA A 120 11.87 -32.69 -6.52
CA ALA A 120 11.45 -33.96 -5.93
C ALA A 120 11.34 -33.92 -4.39
N SER A 121 12.13 -33.09 -3.71
CA SER A 121 12.25 -33.05 -2.24
C SER A 121 11.04 -32.46 -1.49
N LYS A 122 9.92 -32.17 -2.17
CA LYS A 122 8.68 -31.59 -1.60
C LYS A 122 8.85 -30.21 -0.92
N HIS A 123 10.05 -29.65 -0.87
CA HIS A 123 10.34 -28.26 -0.51
C HIS A 123 10.40 -27.40 -1.78
N LYS A 124 9.34 -27.46 -2.59
CA LYS A 124 9.25 -26.74 -3.85
C LYS A 124 9.16 -25.24 -3.57
N LEU A 125 10.32 -24.57 -3.60
CA LEU A 125 10.43 -23.14 -3.37
C LEU A 125 10.29 -22.37 -4.69
N PHE A 126 9.52 -21.29 -4.69
CA PHE A 126 9.49 -20.32 -5.79
C PHE A 126 9.91 -18.92 -5.30
N SER A 127 10.31 -18.04 -6.20
CA SER A 127 10.66 -16.65 -5.89
C SER A 127 10.16 -15.70 -6.97
N HIS A 128 9.94 -14.45 -6.59
CA HIS A 128 9.62 -13.36 -7.52
C HIS A 128 10.85 -12.63 -8.07
N TYR A 129 12.03 -12.97 -7.54
CA TYR A 129 13.26 -12.24 -7.82
C TYR A 129 14.24 -13.14 -8.56
N SER A 130 14.61 -12.79 -9.78
CA SER A 130 15.57 -13.54 -10.62
C SER A 130 16.99 -13.59 -10.04
N SER A 131 17.28 -12.68 -9.10
CA SER A 131 18.49 -12.67 -8.30
C SER A 131 18.48 -13.69 -7.14
N SER A 132 17.38 -14.42 -6.93
CA SER A 132 17.25 -15.40 -5.85
C SER A 132 17.95 -16.73 -6.16
N PHE A 133 18.41 -17.37 -5.09
CA PHE A 133 19.02 -18.70 -5.13
C PHE A 133 18.20 -19.68 -4.30
N CYS A 134 18.08 -20.90 -4.79
CA CYS A 134 17.46 -22.00 -4.06
C CYS A 134 18.37 -22.44 -2.90
N GLY A 135 17.80 -23.09 -1.88
CA GLY A 135 18.55 -23.63 -0.75
C GLY A 135 19.63 -24.66 -1.11
N CYS A 136 19.63 -25.19 -2.35
CA CYS A 136 20.71 -26.02 -2.89
C CYS A 136 21.91 -25.22 -3.45
N GLY A 137 21.84 -23.88 -3.43
CA GLY A 137 22.86 -22.98 -3.97
C GLY A 137 22.74 -22.70 -5.47
N LYS A 138 21.79 -23.32 -6.19
CA LYS A 138 21.55 -23.06 -7.62
C LYS A 138 20.58 -21.88 -7.82
N PRO A 139 20.74 -21.07 -8.90
CA PRO A 139 19.90 -19.92 -9.17
C PRO A 139 18.46 -20.31 -9.55
N MET A 140 17.49 -19.46 -9.22
CA MET A 140 16.07 -19.63 -9.59
C MET A 140 15.83 -19.02 -10.98
N LYS A 141 15.91 -19.84 -12.03
CA LYS A 141 15.93 -19.38 -13.44
C LYS A 141 14.71 -19.78 -14.27
N TYR A 142 13.92 -20.76 -13.82
CA TYR A 142 12.82 -21.30 -14.62
C TYR A 142 11.54 -20.61 -14.21
N SER A 143 10.79 -20.10 -15.19
CA SER A 143 9.53 -19.39 -14.94
C SER A 143 8.34 -20.35 -14.94
N LEU A 144 7.41 -20.10 -14.03
CA LEU A 144 6.10 -20.72 -13.96
C LEU A 144 5.05 -19.68 -14.35
N ASN A 145 4.06 -20.11 -15.10
CA ASN A 145 2.91 -19.27 -15.34
C ASN A 145 2.03 -19.28 -14.09
N GLN A 146 1.71 -18.11 -13.55
CA GLN A 146 0.66 -18.03 -12.55
C GLN A 146 -0.67 -18.35 -13.23
N LEU A 147 -1.33 -19.39 -12.75
CA LEU A 147 -2.75 -19.56 -12.97
C LEU A 147 -3.41 -19.12 -11.66
N SER A 148 -3.93 -17.90 -11.63
CA SER A 148 -5.13 -17.72 -10.82
C SER A 148 -6.09 -18.80 -11.29
N ASN A 149 -6.55 -19.69 -10.41
CA ASN A 149 -7.73 -20.49 -10.71
C ASN A 149 -8.89 -19.50 -10.83
N ALA A 150 -8.96 -18.84 -11.97
CA ALA A 150 -10.21 -18.52 -12.58
C ALA A 150 -10.81 -19.85 -13.04
N GLU A 151 -11.26 -20.68 -12.09
CA GLU A 151 -12.59 -21.29 -12.21
C GLU A 151 -13.64 -20.16 -12.05
N SER A 152 -13.41 -19.11 -12.84
CA SER A 152 -14.01 -17.79 -12.94
C SER A 152 -13.77 -17.24 -14.35
N ASN A 153 -13.22 -18.03 -15.28
CA ASN A 153 -13.51 -17.84 -16.69
C ASN A 153 -15.00 -18.09 -16.83
N ASN A 154 -15.75 -16.98 -16.83
CA ASN A 154 -17.17 -16.87 -16.51
C ASN A 154 -17.50 -17.11 -15.02
N ILE A 155 -17.07 -16.24 -14.10
CA ILE A 155 -18.07 -15.82 -13.11
C ILE A 155 -19.13 -15.15 -13.96
N VAL A 156 -20.14 -15.92 -14.35
CA VAL A 156 -21.46 -15.32 -14.49
C VAL A 156 -21.66 -14.68 -13.13
N VAL A 157 -21.53 -13.35 -13.08
CA VAL A 157 -21.90 -12.61 -11.90
C VAL A 157 -23.40 -12.86 -11.79
N CYS A 158 -23.78 -13.89 -11.03
CA CYS A 158 -25.16 -14.29 -10.87
C CYS A 158 -25.96 -13.16 -10.20
N ASP A 159 -25.26 -12.28 -9.49
CA ASP A 159 -25.81 -11.14 -8.78
C ASP A 159 -24.94 -9.89 -9.02
N PRO A 160 -25.45 -8.84 -9.69
CA PRO A 160 -24.74 -7.58 -9.88
C PRO A 160 -24.17 -6.96 -8.59
N ARG A 161 -24.69 -7.35 -7.41
CA ARG A 161 -24.19 -6.92 -6.10
C ARG A 161 -22.80 -7.49 -5.76
N ASP A 162 -22.29 -8.45 -6.53
CA ASP A 162 -20.95 -9.02 -6.35
C ASP A 162 -19.87 -8.39 -7.25
N GLU A 163 -20.21 -7.38 -8.07
CA GLU A 163 -19.28 -6.76 -9.05
C GLU A 163 -18.16 -5.91 -8.43
N GLY A 164 -18.33 -5.36 -7.22
CA GLY A 164 -17.31 -4.55 -6.57
C GLY A 164 -16.09 -5.33 -6.04
N VAL A 165 -15.03 -4.62 -5.64
CA VAL A 165 -13.78 -5.17 -5.13
C VAL A 165 -13.80 -5.29 -3.61
N PHE A 166 -13.99 -4.17 -2.91
CA PHE A 166 -14.13 -4.11 -1.45
C PHE A 166 -15.59 -3.85 -1.06
N VAL A 167 -16.24 -2.94 -1.77
CA VAL A 167 -17.68 -2.67 -1.63
C VAL A 167 -18.52 -3.59 -2.49
N ARG A 168 -19.81 -3.71 -2.18
CA ARG A 168 -20.77 -4.44 -3.03
C ARG A 168 -20.99 -3.68 -4.34
N GLY A 169 -21.30 -4.41 -5.41
CA GLY A 169 -21.73 -3.79 -6.66
C GLY A 169 -23.00 -2.96 -6.47
N LEU A 170 -23.16 -1.91 -7.28
CA LEU A 170 -24.21 -0.90 -7.19
C LEU A 170 -24.16 -0.05 -5.90
N THR A 171 -23.04 -0.09 -5.16
CA THR A 171 -22.85 0.77 -3.99
C THR A 171 -22.72 2.21 -4.45
N ARG A 172 -23.60 3.08 -3.95
CA ARG A 172 -23.53 4.53 -4.18
C ARG A 172 -23.20 5.24 -2.89
N LEU A 173 -22.23 6.16 -2.93
CA LEU A 173 -21.83 7.00 -1.82
C LEU A 173 -21.62 8.45 -2.28
N ILE A 174 -21.87 9.38 -1.37
CA ILE A 174 -21.45 10.78 -1.48
C ILE A 174 -20.03 10.89 -0.91
N ILE A 175 -19.18 11.61 -1.62
CA ILE A 175 -17.78 11.84 -1.28
C ILE A 175 -17.62 13.35 -1.07
N SER A 176 -17.23 13.76 0.13
CA SER A 176 -16.91 15.18 0.37
C SER A 176 -15.53 15.53 -0.23
N ASP A 177 -15.25 16.81 -0.43
CA ASP A 177 -13.90 17.27 -0.84
C ASP A 177 -12.82 16.87 0.17
N GLU A 178 -13.19 16.63 1.42
CA GLU A 178 -12.31 16.12 2.48
C GLU A 178 -12.25 14.57 2.52
N LEU A 179 -12.74 13.89 1.47
CA LEU A 179 -12.77 12.43 1.29
C LEU A 179 -13.54 11.62 2.34
N GLN A 180 -14.48 12.27 3.02
CA GLN A 180 -15.45 11.55 3.83
C GLN A 180 -16.47 10.87 2.92
N LEU A 181 -16.68 9.57 3.12
CA LEU A 181 -17.70 8.79 2.42
C LEU A 181 -18.99 8.74 3.25
N MET A 182 -20.12 9.00 2.62
CA MET A 182 -21.41 9.06 3.29
C MET A 182 -22.50 8.35 2.49
N PRO A 183 -23.52 7.78 3.16
CA PRO A 183 -24.73 7.30 2.49
C PRO A 183 -25.39 8.40 1.64
N PRO A 184 -25.91 8.06 0.45
CA PRO A 184 -26.58 9.02 -0.42
C PRO A 184 -27.90 9.43 0.23
N SER A 185 -27.95 10.66 0.73
CA SER A 185 -29.14 11.22 1.37
C SER A 185 -29.16 12.74 1.20
N ALA A 186 -30.37 13.31 1.12
CA ALA A 186 -30.54 14.77 1.05
C ALA A 186 -29.91 15.46 2.27
N THR A 187 -30.04 14.87 3.46
CA THR A 187 -29.43 15.38 4.70
C THR A 187 -27.91 15.50 4.58
N ALA A 188 -27.24 14.50 4.01
CA ALA A 188 -25.80 14.52 3.79
C ALA A 188 -25.38 15.55 2.73
N SER A 189 -26.15 15.69 1.66
CA SER A 189 -25.90 16.75 0.67
C SER A 189 -26.08 18.15 1.25
N PHE A 190 -27.16 18.38 2.01
CA PHE A 190 -27.44 19.67 2.66
C PHE A 190 -26.42 20.02 3.74
N SER A 191 -25.92 19.04 4.50
CA SER A 191 -24.89 19.28 5.50
C SER A 191 -23.57 19.73 4.85
N LEU A 192 -23.19 19.16 3.71
CA LEU A 192 -22.03 19.60 2.94
C LEU A 192 -22.25 21.01 2.36
N LEU A 193 -23.43 21.31 1.82
CA LEU A 193 -23.73 22.66 1.32
C LEU A 193 -23.64 23.71 2.43
N ALA A 194 -24.22 23.42 3.60
CA ALA A 194 -24.16 24.28 4.77
C ALA A 194 -22.71 24.46 5.28
N LYS A 195 -21.92 23.37 5.35
CA LYS A 195 -20.50 23.41 5.74
C LYS A 195 -19.68 24.35 4.84
N HIS A 196 -20.02 24.41 3.55
CA HIS A 196 -19.35 25.28 2.59
C HIS A 196 -19.97 26.67 2.46
N GLY A 197 -21.04 26.97 3.23
CA GLY A 197 -21.73 28.26 3.21
C GLY A 197 -22.42 28.58 1.88
N VAL A 198 -22.90 27.55 1.18
CA VAL A 198 -23.62 27.70 -0.09
C VAL A 198 -25.08 28.04 0.20
N MET A 199 -25.50 29.25 -0.16
CA MET A 199 -26.84 29.78 0.12
C MET A 199 -27.72 29.92 -1.14
N ASP A 200 -27.11 29.99 -2.32
CA ASP A 200 -27.80 30.13 -3.61
C ASP A 200 -27.42 28.99 -4.55
N ALA A 201 -28.41 28.20 -4.97
CA ALA A 201 -28.20 27.09 -5.89
C ALA A 201 -27.67 27.54 -7.27
N LYS A 202 -27.83 28.83 -7.64
CA LYS A 202 -27.31 29.37 -8.92
C LYS A 202 -25.79 29.41 -8.97
N THR A 203 -25.10 29.44 -7.83
CA THR A 203 -23.64 29.40 -7.77
C THR A 203 -23.09 27.99 -7.95
N MET A 204 -23.97 26.98 -7.91
CA MET A 204 -23.62 25.59 -8.09
C MET A 204 -23.69 25.17 -9.56
N GLU A 205 -22.90 24.17 -9.90
CA GLU A 205 -23.05 23.42 -11.15
C GLU A 205 -22.66 21.96 -10.95
N GLU A 206 -23.26 21.06 -11.74
CA GLU A 206 -22.84 19.67 -11.83
C GLU A 206 -21.90 19.53 -13.03
N ARG A 207 -20.72 18.94 -12.80
CA ARG A 207 -19.79 18.54 -13.87
C ARG A 207 -19.49 17.06 -13.77
N THR A 208 -19.31 16.42 -14.92
CA THR A 208 -18.80 15.05 -15.01
C THR A 208 -17.34 15.08 -15.44
N PHE A 209 -16.47 14.44 -14.67
CA PHE A 209 -15.05 14.31 -14.94
C PHE A 209 -14.72 12.90 -15.43
N ASP A 210 -13.80 12.81 -16.37
CA ASP A 210 -13.24 11.54 -16.82
C ASP A 210 -11.95 11.28 -16.03
N VAL A 211 -12.03 10.46 -14.99
CA VAL A 211 -10.91 10.20 -14.08
C VAL A 211 -10.06 9.07 -14.66
N GLN A 212 -8.80 9.37 -14.97
CA GLN A 212 -7.83 8.39 -15.45
C GLN A 212 -6.74 8.16 -14.38
N VAL A 213 -5.79 7.29 -14.68
CA VAL A 213 -4.72 6.89 -13.74
C VAL A 213 -3.96 8.11 -13.19
N ASN A 214 -3.66 9.10 -14.04
CA ASN A 214 -2.92 10.29 -13.62
C ASN A 214 -3.69 11.14 -12.58
N GLU A 215 -5.00 11.32 -12.78
CA GLU A 215 -5.88 11.99 -11.81
C GLU A 215 -5.91 11.21 -10.49
N VAL A 216 -6.01 9.88 -10.53
CA VAL A 216 -5.99 9.05 -9.32
C VAL A 216 -4.65 9.16 -8.58
N LEU A 217 -3.52 9.20 -9.27
CA LEU A 217 -2.19 9.38 -8.65
C LEU A 217 -2.05 10.76 -8.00
N ASN A 218 -2.56 11.81 -8.65
CA ASN A 218 -2.62 13.15 -8.08
C ASN A 218 -3.54 13.18 -6.85
N LEU A 219 -4.67 12.47 -6.90
CA LEU A 219 -5.62 12.36 -5.79
C LEU A 219 -5.01 11.62 -4.61
N LEU A 220 -4.33 10.49 -4.84
CA LEU A 220 -3.61 9.73 -3.82
C LEU A 220 -2.62 10.61 -3.06
N LYS A 221 -1.82 11.40 -3.79
CA LYS A 221 -0.88 12.34 -3.14
C LYS A 221 -1.60 13.44 -2.37
N SER A 222 -2.59 14.06 -2.99
CA SER A 222 -3.37 15.16 -2.36
C SER A 222 -4.08 14.70 -1.10
N THR A 223 -4.53 13.44 -1.07
CA THR A 223 -5.15 12.79 0.10
C THR A 223 -4.23 12.80 1.34
N LEU A 224 -2.90 12.77 1.14
CA LEU A 224 -1.93 12.75 2.23
C LEU A 224 -1.50 14.15 2.71
N VAL A 225 -1.64 15.18 1.87
CA VAL A 225 -1.02 16.50 2.12
C VAL A 225 -1.98 17.69 2.05
N SER A 226 -3.18 17.51 1.49
CA SER A 226 -4.19 18.56 1.29
C SER A 226 -5.47 18.32 2.09
N LYS A 227 -6.18 19.41 2.37
CA LYS A 227 -7.53 19.42 2.95
C LYS A 227 -8.65 19.48 1.90
N THR A 228 -8.31 19.66 0.62
CA THR A 228 -9.27 19.72 -0.50
C THR A 228 -8.80 18.90 -1.71
N PRO A 229 -8.53 17.60 -1.52
CA PRO A 229 -7.96 16.74 -2.56
C PRO A 229 -8.80 16.61 -3.84
N LEU A 230 -10.14 16.60 -3.78
CA LEU A 230 -10.97 16.52 -5.00
C LEU A 230 -10.88 17.83 -5.79
N THR A 231 -10.98 18.97 -5.11
CA THR A 231 -10.81 20.30 -5.73
C THR A 231 -9.46 20.42 -6.42
N GLU A 232 -8.37 20.05 -5.75
CA GLU A 232 -7.02 20.12 -6.32
C GLU A 232 -6.85 19.21 -7.54
N THR A 233 -7.38 17.99 -7.46
CA THR A 233 -7.26 17.00 -8.53
C THR A 233 -8.12 17.35 -9.75
N LEU A 234 -9.37 17.73 -9.53
CA LEU A 234 -10.37 17.89 -10.60
C LEU A 234 -10.39 19.30 -11.20
N LEU A 235 -10.09 20.34 -10.42
CA LEU A 235 -10.28 21.74 -10.84
C LEU A 235 -8.98 22.52 -11.04
N LYS A 236 -7.87 22.12 -10.40
CA LYS A 236 -6.61 22.91 -10.39
C LYS A 236 -5.48 22.30 -11.22
N GLN A 237 -5.79 21.50 -12.24
CA GLN A 237 -4.76 20.95 -13.13
C GLN A 237 -3.89 22.10 -13.71
N GLN A 238 -2.64 22.16 -13.27
CA GLN A 238 -1.49 22.97 -13.75
C GLN A 238 -1.20 24.38 -13.19
N GLN A 239 -1.76 24.83 -12.07
CA GLN A 239 -1.14 25.95 -11.34
C GLN A 239 -1.35 25.81 -9.84
N MET A 240 -0.28 25.57 -9.06
CA MET A 240 -0.27 25.92 -7.64
C MET A 240 1.15 26.08 -7.08
N PRO A 241 1.30 26.94 -6.05
CA PRO A 241 2.52 27.63 -5.68
C PRO A 241 3.55 26.73 -5.00
N GLU A 242 4.81 27.17 -5.06
CA GLU A 242 5.90 26.64 -4.25
C GLU A 242 5.47 26.46 -2.78
N PRO A 243 5.96 25.42 -2.10
CA PRO A 243 5.68 25.24 -0.69
C PRO A 243 6.13 26.49 0.06
N ARG A 244 5.18 27.17 0.70
CA ARG A 244 5.49 28.16 1.74
C ARG A 244 6.42 27.44 2.72
N LYS A 245 7.66 27.92 2.82
CA LYS A 245 8.51 27.62 3.98
C LYS A 245 7.76 28.17 5.20
N GLU A 246 7.80 27.42 6.29
CA GLU A 246 7.17 27.67 7.62
C GLU A 246 5.78 26.99 7.75
N ASP A 247 5.52 26.06 8.69
CA ASP A 247 6.11 25.82 10.01
C ASP A 247 6.73 24.41 10.19
N LEU A 248 8.04 24.38 10.45
CA LEU A 248 8.67 23.32 11.24
C LEU A 248 8.59 23.77 12.70
N GLY A 249 7.43 23.55 13.32
CA GLY A 249 7.14 24.16 14.62
C GLY A 249 6.03 23.49 15.40
N VAL A 250 5.94 22.16 15.35
CA VAL A 250 5.22 21.43 16.41
C VAL A 250 6.16 20.33 16.91
N GLU A 251 6.82 20.60 18.03
CA GLU A 251 7.48 19.57 18.84
C GLU A 251 6.40 18.56 19.26
N TRP A 252 6.30 17.46 18.52
CA TRP A 252 5.42 16.37 18.89
C TRP A 252 6.20 15.40 19.78
N PHE A 253 6.01 15.50 21.10
CA PHE A 253 6.45 14.47 22.04
C PHE A 253 5.49 13.28 21.97
N ILE A 254 5.85 12.24 21.23
CA ILE A 254 5.18 10.94 21.31
C ILE A 254 5.54 10.32 22.67
N LYS A 255 4.66 10.41 23.66
CA LYS A 255 4.63 9.42 24.74
C LYS A 255 3.82 8.23 24.26
N GLN A 256 4.46 7.29 23.58
CA GLN A 256 3.88 5.95 23.48
C GLN A 256 4.14 5.23 24.80
N LYS A 257 3.07 4.75 25.44
CA LYS A 257 3.18 3.51 26.21
C LYS A 257 3.45 2.42 25.17
N ILE A 258 4.69 1.94 25.13
CA ILE A 258 5.01 0.66 24.51
C ILE A 258 4.00 -0.34 25.09
N GLY A 259 3.25 -1.01 24.21
CA GLY A 259 2.17 -1.91 24.61
C GLY A 259 2.66 -2.94 25.63
N GLU A 260 1.83 -3.19 26.65
CA GLU A 260 2.00 -4.26 27.63
C GLU A 260 1.75 -5.63 26.97
N HIS A 261 2.60 -6.01 26.01
CA HIS A 261 2.76 -7.38 25.55
C HIS A 261 4.26 -7.65 25.37
N ALA A 262 5.02 -7.41 26.43
CA ALA A 262 6.39 -7.90 26.53
C ALA A 262 6.36 -9.33 27.09
N THR A 263 6.58 -10.32 26.23
CA THR A 263 7.13 -11.61 26.67
C THR A 263 8.27 -12.02 25.73
N GLU A 264 9.39 -12.34 26.39
CA GLU A 264 10.70 -12.82 25.93
C GLU A 264 11.46 -11.99 24.88
N GLY A 265 12.08 -10.91 25.39
CA GLY A 265 13.26 -10.28 24.82
C GLY A 265 13.05 -8.84 24.41
N ASP A 266 13.08 -7.92 25.38
CA ASP A 266 13.15 -6.46 25.14
C ASP A 266 14.40 -6.11 24.30
N ARG A 267 14.29 -6.25 22.97
CA ARG A 267 15.34 -5.89 22.03
C ARG A 267 15.33 -4.37 21.89
N LYS A 268 16.20 -3.73 22.67
CA LYS A 268 16.44 -2.28 22.60
C LYS A 268 17.26 -1.97 21.35
N ILE A 269 16.72 -1.11 20.48
CA ILE A 269 17.49 -0.53 19.37
C ILE A 269 18.25 0.69 19.92
N CYS A 270 19.57 0.69 19.77
CA CYS A 270 20.43 1.74 20.27
C CYS A 270 20.85 2.66 19.12
N VAL A 271 20.58 3.96 19.26
CA VAL A 271 20.96 5.00 18.30
C VAL A 271 21.82 6.05 19.00
N ARG A 272 22.97 6.37 18.41
CA ARG A 272 23.83 7.45 18.91
C ARG A 272 23.45 8.75 18.21
N LEU A 273 23.00 9.73 18.99
CA LEU A 273 22.61 11.04 18.47
C LEU A 273 23.75 12.04 18.65
N VAL A 274 24.05 12.79 17.58
CA VAL A 274 24.93 13.95 17.63
C VAL A 274 24.07 15.20 17.60
N LEU A 275 24.20 16.02 18.64
CA LEU A 275 23.30 17.15 18.92
C LEU A 275 24.05 18.48 18.82
N SER A 276 23.42 19.49 18.21
CA SER A 276 23.85 20.88 18.36
C SER A 276 23.18 21.49 19.59
N LYS A 277 23.96 21.70 20.65
CA LYS A 277 23.46 22.28 21.90
C LYS A 277 22.97 23.72 21.71
N SER A 278 23.69 24.53 20.93
CA SER A 278 23.33 25.93 20.69
C SER A 278 22.05 26.07 19.86
N LYS A 279 21.82 25.16 18.90
CA LYS A 279 20.62 25.15 18.05
C LYS A 279 19.48 24.27 18.58
N LYS A 280 19.69 23.55 19.68
CA LYS A 280 18.74 22.59 20.28
C LYS A 280 18.18 21.60 19.25
N MET A 281 19.04 21.01 18.41
CA MET A 281 18.61 20.11 17.35
C MET A 281 19.50 18.87 17.21
N VAL A 282 18.92 17.79 16.69
CA VAL A 282 19.67 16.61 16.23
C VAL A 282 20.34 16.96 14.91
N CYS A 283 21.67 16.85 14.84
CA CYS A 283 22.43 17.05 13.61
C CYS A 283 22.37 15.80 12.73
N TYR A 284 22.72 14.66 13.31
CA TYR A 284 22.64 13.35 12.67
C TYR A 284 22.59 12.25 13.73
N ALA A 285 22.19 11.06 13.27
CA ALA A 285 22.16 9.84 14.08
C ALA A 285 23.10 8.82 13.46
N GLU A 286 23.87 8.15 14.30
CA GLU A 286 24.60 6.95 13.91
C GLU A 286 23.89 5.74 14.51
N ALA A 287 23.61 4.77 13.66
CA ALA A 287 22.82 3.60 14.04
C ALA A 287 23.36 2.34 13.38
N ALA A 288 23.09 1.20 14.02
CA ALA A 288 23.38 -0.11 13.48
C ALA A 288 22.31 -0.53 12.45
N GLU A 289 22.54 -1.68 11.82
CA GLU A 289 21.68 -2.23 10.78
C GLU A 289 20.24 -2.45 11.25
N ASP A 290 20.03 -2.75 12.52
CA ASP A 290 18.71 -3.01 13.10
C ASP A 290 17.77 -1.78 13.07
N PHE A 291 18.32 -0.58 13.29
CA PHE A 291 17.60 0.68 13.17
C PHE A 291 17.39 1.07 11.70
N VAL A 292 18.38 0.83 10.84
CA VAL A 292 18.23 1.10 9.40
C VAL A 292 17.16 0.19 8.80
N ASP A 293 17.15 -1.09 9.17
CA ASP A 293 16.11 -2.06 8.80
C ASP A 293 14.74 -1.65 9.33
N LEU A 294 14.65 -1.13 10.56
CA LEU A 294 13.42 -0.56 11.09
C LEU A 294 12.93 0.61 10.22
N LEU A 295 13.80 1.58 9.90
CA LEU A 295 13.42 2.71 9.06
C LEU A 295 12.96 2.24 7.69
N PHE A 296 13.73 1.41 6.99
CA PHE A 296 13.38 0.88 5.68
C PHE A 296 12.09 0.05 5.70
N SER A 297 11.79 -0.67 6.80
CA SER A 297 10.54 -1.41 6.93
C SER A 297 9.30 -0.54 6.80
N PHE A 298 9.37 0.78 7.10
CA PHE A 298 8.24 1.69 6.92
C PHE A 298 7.78 1.81 5.46
N LEU A 299 8.66 1.54 4.49
CA LEU A 299 8.31 1.54 3.07
C LEU A 299 7.39 0.36 2.70
N THR A 300 7.40 -0.72 3.48
CA THR A 300 6.58 -1.91 3.20
C THR A 300 5.25 -1.88 3.95
N ILE A 301 5.05 -0.96 4.90
CA ILE A 301 3.82 -0.88 5.69
C ILE A 301 2.69 -0.25 4.87
N PRO A 302 1.51 -0.89 4.80
CA PRO A 302 0.32 -0.31 4.16
C PRO A 302 -0.17 0.97 4.86
N LEU A 303 -0.65 1.94 4.07
CA LEU A 303 -1.09 3.24 4.57
C LEU A 303 -2.21 3.14 5.62
N GLY A 304 -3.21 2.28 5.42
CA GLY A 304 -4.33 2.09 6.34
C GLY A 304 -3.89 1.55 7.69
N PHE A 305 -2.84 0.73 7.73
CA PHE A 305 -2.23 0.29 8.99
C PHE A 305 -1.56 1.47 9.70
N ILE A 306 -0.82 2.32 8.98
CA ILE A 306 -0.21 3.53 9.56
C ILE A 306 -1.29 4.43 10.15
N VAL A 307 -2.39 4.66 9.43
CA VAL A 307 -3.51 5.50 9.90
C VAL A 307 -4.18 4.90 11.13
N LYS A 308 -4.36 3.57 11.17
CA LYS A 308 -4.86 2.84 12.34
C LYS A 308 -4.01 3.08 13.59
N GLU A 309 -2.69 2.99 13.45
CA GLU A 309 -1.76 3.18 14.57
C GLU A 309 -1.60 4.65 14.97
N MET A 310 -1.83 5.58 14.03
CA MET A 310 -1.80 7.03 14.25
C MET A 310 -3.16 7.60 14.69
N ARG A 311 -4.10 6.78 15.19
CA ARG A 311 -5.40 7.27 15.65
C ARG A 311 -5.26 8.34 16.75
N GLY A 312 -6.04 9.41 16.61
CA GLY A 312 -6.06 10.55 17.54
C GLY A 312 -4.98 11.61 17.27
N TYR A 313 -4.14 11.43 16.24
CA TYR A 313 -3.14 12.42 15.84
C TYR A 313 -3.64 13.23 14.64
N PRO A 314 -3.41 14.56 14.62
CA PRO A 314 -3.84 15.40 13.50
C PRO A 314 -3.08 15.02 12.23
N SER A 315 -3.82 14.66 11.17
CA SER A 315 -3.24 14.46 9.83
C SER A 315 -3.21 15.79 9.07
N LYS A 316 -2.15 16.03 8.30
CA LYS A 316 -2.07 17.16 7.37
C LYS A 316 -3.08 17.00 6.21
N GLY A 317 -3.27 15.77 5.75
CA GLY A 317 -4.18 15.42 4.66
C GLY A 317 -5.60 15.08 5.11
N CYS A 318 -6.29 14.33 4.24
CA CYS A 318 -7.67 13.84 4.39
C CYS A 318 -7.76 12.32 4.58
N ILE A 319 -6.65 11.59 4.58
CA ILE A 319 -6.65 10.12 4.69
C ILE A 319 -7.37 9.59 5.94
N THR A 320 -7.33 10.34 7.05
CA THR A 320 -8.03 9.95 8.29
C THR A 320 -9.54 9.94 8.07
N HIS A 321 -10.11 10.93 7.40
CA HIS A 321 -11.55 10.95 7.11
C HIS A 321 -11.98 9.78 6.22
N LEU A 322 -11.14 9.39 5.25
CA LEU A 322 -11.41 8.21 4.43
C LEU A 322 -11.41 6.93 5.29
N TYR A 323 -10.42 6.79 6.17
CA TYR A 323 -10.34 5.66 7.10
C TYR A 323 -11.52 5.61 8.08
N ASP A 324 -11.85 6.75 8.70
CA ASP A 324 -12.98 6.89 9.63
C ASP A 324 -14.30 6.52 8.93
N SER A 325 -14.46 6.92 7.67
CA SER A 325 -15.63 6.53 6.88
C SER A 325 -15.75 5.02 6.69
N VAL A 326 -14.62 4.31 6.48
CA VAL A 326 -14.64 2.85 6.42
C VAL A 326 -15.12 2.27 7.75
N GLU A 327 -14.63 2.79 8.88
CA GLU A 327 -15.08 2.30 10.20
C GLU A 327 -16.58 2.47 10.40
N GLU A 328 -17.10 3.67 10.11
CA GLU A 328 -18.47 4.09 10.37
C GLU A 328 -19.50 3.45 9.43
N LEU A 329 -19.14 3.17 8.17
CA LEU A 329 -20.07 2.60 7.20
C LEU A 329 -20.50 1.18 7.57
N ASP A 330 -21.79 0.90 7.45
CA ASP A 330 -22.38 -0.41 7.76
C ASP A 330 -21.81 -1.54 6.89
N THR A 331 -21.33 -2.61 7.53
CA THR A 331 -20.63 -3.68 6.84
C THR A 331 -21.54 -4.49 5.93
N GLU A 332 -22.74 -4.84 6.39
CA GLU A 332 -23.67 -5.70 5.65
C GLU A 332 -24.26 -4.99 4.43
N LYS A 333 -24.40 -3.66 4.53
CA LYS A 333 -24.97 -2.83 3.47
C LYS A 333 -23.96 -2.46 2.39
N TYR A 334 -22.74 -2.09 2.77
CA TYR A 334 -21.79 -1.48 1.84
C TYR A 334 -20.65 -2.40 1.42
N PHE A 335 -20.19 -3.30 2.29
CA PHE A 335 -19.01 -4.14 2.01
C PHE A 335 -19.39 -5.55 1.61
N LYS A 336 -18.54 -6.21 0.83
CA LYS A 336 -18.78 -7.61 0.40
C LYS A 336 -18.76 -8.57 1.58
N SER A 337 -17.85 -8.36 2.52
CA SER A 337 -17.78 -9.11 3.77
C SER A 337 -17.03 -8.33 4.85
N ASN A 338 -17.10 -8.83 6.09
CA ASN A 338 -16.26 -8.34 7.18
C ASN A 338 -14.77 -8.41 6.83
N ASP A 339 -14.31 -9.49 6.18
CA ASP A 339 -12.90 -9.65 5.78
C ASP A 339 -12.43 -8.57 4.78
N HIS A 340 -13.29 -8.14 3.85
CA HIS A 340 -12.98 -7.04 2.92
C HIS A 340 -12.86 -5.70 3.65
N LYS A 341 -13.75 -5.45 4.62
CA LYS A 341 -13.68 -4.26 5.48
C LYS A 341 -12.41 -4.29 6.36
N GLU A 342 -12.09 -5.44 6.94
CA GLU A 342 -10.87 -5.63 7.75
C GLU A 342 -9.60 -5.44 6.92
N THR A 343 -9.59 -5.87 5.65
CA THR A 343 -8.48 -5.64 4.71
C THR A 343 -8.17 -4.14 4.52
N LEU A 344 -9.16 -3.27 4.67
CA LEU A 344 -9.00 -1.82 4.58
C LEU A 344 -8.61 -1.17 5.92
N LEU A 345 -9.18 -1.66 7.02
CA LEU A 345 -8.96 -1.09 8.37
C LEU A 345 -7.66 -1.56 9.03
N SER A 346 -7.22 -2.78 8.73
CA SER A 346 -6.01 -3.38 9.27
C SER A 346 -5.24 -4.15 8.17
N PRO A 347 -4.88 -3.49 7.06
CA PRO A 347 -4.17 -4.11 5.94
C PRO A 347 -2.86 -4.74 6.39
N LYS A 348 -2.62 -5.95 5.87
CA LYS A 348 -1.41 -6.74 6.15
C LYS A 348 -0.34 -6.49 5.08
N MET A 349 0.92 -6.64 5.46
CA MET A 349 2.03 -6.62 4.50
C MET A 349 2.00 -7.86 3.61
N ALA A 350 2.56 -7.76 2.40
CA ALA A 350 2.80 -8.95 1.60
C ALA A 350 3.73 -9.94 2.33
N SER A 351 3.58 -11.24 2.02
CA SER A 351 4.39 -12.29 2.64
C SER A 351 5.89 -12.03 2.48
N ARG A 352 6.67 -12.22 3.55
CA ARG A 352 8.13 -11.98 3.63
C ARG A 352 8.58 -10.52 3.55
N PHE A 353 7.69 -9.53 3.49
CA PHE A 353 8.09 -8.12 3.49
C PHE A 353 8.41 -7.57 4.87
N GLY A 354 7.87 -8.14 5.93
CA GLY A 354 8.03 -7.72 7.32
C GLY A 354 9.44 -7.89 7.87
N TYR A 355 9.75 -7.05 8.86
CA TYR A 355 11.01 -7.10 9.60
C TYR A 355 10.75 -7.67 10.99
N LYS A 356 11.52 -8.69 11.42
CA LYS A 356 11.24 -9.40 12.68
C LYS A 356 11.31 -8.53 13.93
N ASN A 357 12.11 -7.46 13.90
CA ASN A 357 12.18 -6.50 15.01
C ASN A 357 11.38 -5.22 14.70
N GLN A 358 10.34 -5.30 13.86
CA GLN A 358 9.48 -4.18 13.58
C GLN A 358 8.69 -3.81 14.83
N LEU A 359 8.82 -2.55 15.26
CA LEU A 359 8.21 -2.07 16.50
C LEU A 359 6.68 -1.91 16.40
N ILE A 360 6.14 -1.84 15.18
CA ILE A 360 4.75 -1.46 14.91
C ILE A 360 3.85 -2.69 14.66
N GLY A 361 4.33 -3.92 14.93
CA GLY A 361 3.47 -5.12 15.03
C GLY A 361 2.59 -5.47 13.81
N VAL A 362 2.89 -4.95 12.61
CA VAL A 362 2.09 -5.23 11.41
C VAL A 362 2.25 -6.68 10.96
N GLU A 363 1.13 -7.35 10.72
CA GLU A 363 1.12 -8.73 10.27
C GLU A 363 1.40 -8.86 8.77
N GLU A 364 1.93 -10.01 8.37
CA GLU A 364 2.02 -10.40 6.96
C GLU A 364 0.82 -11.26 6.53
N VAL A 365 0.44 -11.16 5.26
CA VAL A 365 -0.51 -12.07 4.63
C VAL A 365 0.11 -13.47 4.56
N ASN A 366 -0.64 -14.46 5.03
CA ASN A 366 -0.27 -15.86 4.91
C ASN A 366 -0.72 -16.43 3.55
N GLN A 367 0.09 -16.19 2.52
CA GLN A 367 -0.23 -16.60 1.15
C GLN A 367 0.29 -18.01 0.86
N HIS A 368 -0.61 -18.87 0.40
CA HIS A 368 -0.30 -20.26 0.06
C HIS A 368 -0.27 -20.44 -1.45
N TYR A 369 0.71 -21.19 -1.93
CA TYR A 369 0.88 -21.48 -3.34
C TYR A 369 0.86 -22.99 -3.58
N TYR A 370 0.34 -23.41 -4.72
CA TYR A 370 0.18 -24.82 -5.08
C TYR A 370 0.69 -25.06 -6.49
N LEU A 371 1.48 -26.12 -6.69
CA LEU A 371 1.93 -26.59 -8.00
C LEU A 371 1.08 -27.80 -8.43
N SER A 372 0.50 -27.77 -9.63
CA SER A 372 -0.11 -28.97 -10.22
C SER A 372 0.96 -29.85 -10.85
N GLY A 373 0.90 -31.17 -10.62
CA GLY A 373 1.90 -32.10 -11.16
C GLY A 373 1.88 -32.24 -12.68
N ASP A 374 0.77 -31.88 -13.32
CA ASP A 374 0.54 -32.11 -14.75
C ASP A 374 0.90 -30.89 -15.62
N TYR A 375 1.12 -29.70 -15.02
CA TYR A 375 1.38 -28.44 -15.72
C TYR A 375 2.35 -27.53 -14.94
N PRO A 376 3.23 -26.76 -15.62
CA PRO A 376 4.14 -25.82 -14.99
C PRO A 376 3.40 -24.54 -14.54
N CYS A 377 2.43 -24.68 -13.64
CA CYS A 377 1.56 -23.61 -13.20
C CYS A 377 1.42 -23.54 -11.68
N ILE A 378 1.37 -22.32 -11.15
CA ILE A 378 1.14 -22.03 -9.73
C ILE A 378 -0.28 -21.54 -9.50
N PHE A 379 -0.93 -22.04 -8.46
CA PHE A 379 -2.26 -21.63 -7.98
C PHE A 379 -2.16 -21.00 -6.60
N THR A 380 -3.00 -19.99 -6.32
CA THR A 380 -3.15 -19.35 -5.00
C THR A 380 -4.19 -20.07 -4.11
N HIS A 381 -5.01 -20.93 -4.69
CA HIS A 381 -5.99 -21.77 -4.00
C HIS A 381 -5.72 -23.24 -4.28
N LYS A 382 -6.06 -24.09 -3.31
CA LYS A 382 -5.85 -25.54 -3.42
C LYS A 382 -6.80 -26.10 -4.49
N PRO A 383 -6.30 -26.68 -5.59
CA PRO A 383 -7.15 -27.27 -6.61
C PRO A 383 -7.80 -28.56 -6.10
N THR A 384 -9.11 -28.72 -6.36
CA THR A 384 -9.95 -29.82 -5.85
C THR A 384 -9.81 -31.12 -6.64
N ASN A 385 -9.54 -31.03 -7.95
CA ASN A 385 -9.62 -32.19 -8.88
C ASN A 385 -8.26 -32.67 -9.44
N ARG A 386 -7.13 -32.27 -8.85
CA ARG A 386 -5.79 -32.60 -9.38
C ARG A 386 -4.80 -32.95 -8.30
N LYS A 387 -3.78 -33.74 -8.64
CA LYS A 387 -2.61 -33.92 -7.76
C LYS A 387 -1.85 -32.59 -7.69
N PHE A 388 -1.66 -32.09 -6.48
CA PHE A 388 -0.93 -30.85 -6.24
C PHE A 388 0.14 -31.03 -5.17
N SER A 389 1.07 -30.10 -5.11
CA SER A 389 2.04 -29.96 -4.04
C SER A 389 2.03 -28.54 -3.52
N THR A 390 2.12 -28.36 -2.20
CA THR A 390 2.30 -27.03 -1.62
C THR A 390 3.65 -26.46 -2.03
N LEU A 391 3.64 -25.21 -2.47
CA LEU A 391 4.81 -24.40 -2.77
C LEU A 391 5.04 -23.43 -1.61
N ASN A 392 6.30 -23.29 -1.22
CA ASN A 392 6.71 -22.28 -0.26
C ASN A 392 7.43 -21.15 -1.02
N MET A 393 7.28 -19.91 -0.59
CA MET A 393 8.11 -18.84 -1.16
C MET A 393 9.51 -18.92 -0.56
N ASN A 394 10.53 -18.85 -1.41
CA ASN A 394 11.91 -18.69 -0.98
C ASN A 394 12.03 -17.37 -0.23
N ASP A 395 12.71 -17.37 0.93
CA ASP A 395 12.91 -16.14 1.69
C ASP A 395 13.85 -15.21 0.90
N PRO A 396 13.37 -14.08 0.36
CA PRO A 396 14.19 -13.21 -0.47
C PRO A 396 15.31 -12.53 0.31
N LYS A 397 15.21 -12.52 1.65
CA LYS A 397 16.20 -11.92 2.57
C LYS A 397 17.29 -12.91 3.00
N ALA A 398 17.15 -14.18 2.65
CA ALA A 398 18.12 -15.21 3.03
C ALA A 398 19.41 -15.06 2.22
N PRO A 399 20.59 -15.08 2.88
CA PRO A 399 21.86 -15.01 2.19
C PRO A 399 22.16 -16.31 1.42
N LEU A 400 23.01 -16.19 0.41
CA LEU A 400 23.50 -17.28 -0.44
C LEU A 400 24.11 -18.46 0.33
N TYR A 401 24.76 -18.21 1.47
CA TYR A 401 25.50 -19.22 2.25
C TYR A 401 24.98 -19.31 3.69
N LYS A 402 24.70 -20.54 4.15
CA LYS A 402 24.16 -20.85 5.49
C LYS A 402 25.07 -20.38 6.64
N GLU A 403 26.35 -20.12 6.41
CA GLU A 403 27.28 -19.62 7.43
C GLU A 403 27.00 -18.18 7.86
N GLN A 404 26.13 -17.45 7.14
CA GLN A 404 25.67 -16.11 7.53
C GLN A 404 24.34 -16.10 8.31
N ALA A 405 23.81 -17.28 8.68
CA ALA A 405 22.42 -17.51 9.12
C ALA A 405 21.98 -16.95 10.49
N ILE A 406 22.81 -16.15 11.19
CA ILE A 406 22.34 -15.41 12.37
C ILE A 406 22.02 -14.00 11.89
N SER A 407 20.78 -13.78 11.44
CA SER A 407 20.35 -12.47 10.99
C SER A 407 18.94 -12.17 11.47
N ASN A 408 18.72 -10.92 11.89
CA ASN A 408 17.47 -10.43 12.47
C ASN A 408 16.28 -10.33 11.48
N GLY A 409 16.37 -10.96 10.29
CA GLY A 409 15.32 -10.93 9.27
C GLY A 409 15.07 -9.58 8.60
N GLY A 410 16.03 -8.66 8.67
CA GLY A 410 15.98 -7.35 8.00
C GLY A 410 16.50 -7.36 6.56
N PHE A 411 16.68 -6.18 5.98
CA PHE A 411 16.99 -5.94 4.57
C PHE A 411 18.48 -5.62 4.31
N VAL A 412 19.15 -5.00 5.29
CA VAL A 412 20.52 -4.48 5.20
C VAL A 412 21.52 -5.49 5.79
N LEU A 413 22.74 -5.49 5.26
CA LEU A 413 23.84 -6.30 5.79
C LEU A 413 24.35 -5.74 7.11
N ASP A 414 24.65 -6.63 8.06
CA ASP A 414 25.33 -6.27 9.30
C ASP A 414 26.77 -5.86 8.99
N LEU A 415 27.06 -4.56 9.18
CA LEU A 415 28.35 -3.96 8.87
C LEU A 415 29.44 -4.28 9.91
N LYS A 416 29.10 -4.87 11.07
CA LYS A 416 30.10 -5.32 12.06
C LYS A 416 30.93 -6.51 11.58
N ARG A 417 30.63 -7.09 10.42
CA ARG A 417 31.37 -8.21 9.80
C ARG A 417 32.34 -7.80 8.69
N LEU A 418 32.51 -6.50 8.41
CA LEU A 418 33.39 -5.97 7.36
C LEU A 418 34.62 -5.21 7.90
N GLN A 419 34.84 -5.27 9.21
CA GLN A 419 36.08 -4.88 9.90
C GLN A 419 36.66 -6.13 10.57
#